data_AF-A0AAU0RNG3-F1
#
_entry.id   AF-A0AAU0RNG3-F1
#
_cell.length_a   1.000
_cell.length_b   1.000
_cell.length_c   1.000
_cell.angle_alpha   90.00
_cell.angle_beta   90.00
_cell.angle_gamma   90.00
#
_symmetry.space_group_name_H-M   'P 1'
#
loop_
_entity.id
_entity.type
_entity.pdbx_description
1 polymer ?
#
loop_
_entity_poly.entity_id
_entity_poly.type
_entity_poly.pdbx_seq_one_letter_code
_entity_poly.pdbx_strand_id
1 'polypeptide(L)'
;MVNARHIKYVPGHKTDRNDSAWIAKLLLSGLLKGSFIPPQYTRELRELYRYKRKVIGQRSSEYNRLQNILETANIKLSTVVSDVFGVSGWSMITAIIEGEQDPMILANLAKGRLKIKKQELILALEGHLNEHHRFMLSLSKTVILQLNDLLGQVDNRIDQYLKNGRKK
;
A
#
# COMPACT_ATOMS: atom_id res chain seq x y z
N MET A 1 15.24 -10.04 26.88
CA MET A 1 16.15 -9.71 25.77
C MET A 1 17.15 -8.65 26.23
N VAL A 2 18.44 -8.85 25.94
CA VAL A 2 19.53 -7.93 26.29
C VAL A 2 19.77 -6.93 25.15
N ASN A 3 20.16 -5.70 25.47
CA ASN A 3 20.44 -4.68 24.47
C ASN A 3 21.66 -5.03 23.60
N ALA A 4 21.45 -5.27 22.31
CA ALA A 4 22.50 -5.63 21.35
C ALA A 4 23.61 -4.57 21.21
N ARG A 5 23.28 -3.28 21.41
CA ARG A 5 24.32 -2.23 21.44
C ARG A 5 25.26 -2.42 22.62
N HIS A 6 24.75 -2.78 23.80
CA HIS A 6 25.59 -3.07 24.97
C HIS A 6 26.48 -4.30 24.71
N ILE A 7 25.90 -5.39 24.18
CA ILE A 7 26.65 -6.63 23.87
C ILE A 7 27.81 -6.34 22.91
N LYS A 8 27.61 -5.49 21.89
CA LYS A 8 28.65 -5.16 20.88
C LYS A 8 29.91 -4.52 21.48
N TYR A 9 29.82 -3.85 22.63
CA TYR A 9 30.96 -3.18 23.28
C TYR A 9 31.56 -4.00 24.44
N VAL A 10 31.03 -5.20 24.69
CA VAL A 10 31.61 -6.13 25.65
C VAL A 10 32.81 -6.83 24.99
N PRO A 11 34.00 -6.84 25.60
CA PRO A 11 35.14 -7.63 25.11
C PRO A 11 34.81 -9.13 25.17
N GLY A 12 35.00 -9.86 24.07
CA GLY A 12 34.69 -11.30 23.98
C GLY A 12 35.23 -11.95 22.69
N HIS A 13 35.64 -13.23 22.80
CA HIS A 13 36.36 -14.00 21.78
C HIS A 13 35.47 -14.95 20.96
N LYS A 14 35.74 -14.98 19.64
CA LYS A 14 35.73 -16.12 18.69
C LYS A 14 35.10 -17.44 19.20
N THR A 15 33.76 -17.53 19.30
CA THR A 15 32.85 -18.68 18.99
C THR A 15 31.51 -18.56 19.74
N ASP A 16 30.39 -18.89 19.07
CA ASP A 16 29.01 -18.77 19.60
C ASP A 16 28.77 -19.43 20.97
N ARG A 17 29.47 -20.54 21.26
CA ARG A 17 29.37 -21.26 22.54
C ARG A 17 30.00 -20.47 23.69
N ASN A 18 31.15 -19.85 23.46
CA ASN A 18 31.82 -19.04 24.47
C ASN A 18 31.11 -17.70 24.66
N ASP A 19 30.60 -17.12 23.56
CA ASP A 19 29.82 -15.87 23.60
C ASP A 19 28.51 -16.03 24.40
N SER A 20 27.77 -17.12 24.20
CA SER A 20 26.54 -17.37 24.97
C SER A 20 26.80 -17.57 26.47
N ALA A 21 27.85 -18.31 26.84
CA ALA A 21 28.25 -18.48 28.23
C ALA A 21 28.69 -17.16 28.89
N TRP A 22 29.43 -16.32 28.15
CA TRP A 22 29.87 -15.01 28.61
C TRP A 22 28.71 -14.03 28.79
N ILE A 23 27.79 -13.96 27.83
CA ILE A 23 26.57 -13.16 27.91
C ILE A 23 25.71 -13.59 29.12
N ALA A 24 25.60 -14.90 29.36
CA ALA A 24 24.88 -15.41 30.54
C ALA A 24 25.53 -14.96 31.85
N LYS A 25 26.87 -15.01 31.94
CA LYS A 25 27.61 -14.53 33.11
C LYS A 25 27.41 -13.03 33.37
N LEU A 26 27.45 -12.22 32.31
CA LEU A 26 27.21 -10.78 32.40
C LEU A 26 25.76 -10.42 32.74
N LEU A 27 24.81 -11.26 32.33
CA LEU A 27 23.40 -11.10 32.69
C LEU A 27 23.20 -11.40 34.17
N LEU A 28 23.78 -12.51 34.65
CA LEU A 28 23.71 -12.94 36.06
C LEU A 28 24.38 -11.93 36.99
N SER A 29 25.47 -11.28 36.56
CA SER A 29 26.16 -10.26 37.35
C SER A 29 25.52 -8.88 37.26
N GLY A 30 24.40 -8.72 36.54
CA GLY A 30 23.70 -7.44 36.40
C GLY A 30 24.42 -6.39 35.53
N LEU A 31 25.48 -6.78 34.82
CA LEU A 31 26.27 -5.88 33.96
C LEU A 31 25.61 -5.61 32.61
N LEU A 32 24.55 -6.36 32.27
CA LEU A 32 23.77 -6.17 31.05
C LEU A 32 22.48 -5.40 31.32
N LYS A 33 22.31 -4.29 30.58
CA LYS A 33 21.07 -3.54 30.57
C LYS A 33 20.02 -4.26 29.71
N GLY A 34 18.83 -4.44 30.27
CA GLY A 34 17.68 -4.92 29.51
C GLY A 34 17.40 -4.04 28.30
N SER A 35 16.96 -4.65 27.19
CA SER A 35 16.45 -3.89 26.04
C SER A 35 15.26 -3.04 26.47
N PHE A 36 15.19 -1.80 25.99
CA PHE A 36 14.00 -0.98 26.17
C PHE A 36 12.81 -1.64 25.47
N ILE A 37 11.76 -1.95 26.23
CA ILE A 37 10.48 -2.41 25.71
C ILE A 37 9.50 -1.25 25.82
N PRO A 38 9.01 -0.71 24.69
CA PRO A 38 8.04 0.37 24.72
C PRO A 38 6.72 -0.06 25.40
N PRO A 39 5.99 0.89 26.01
CA PRO A 39 4.66 0.63 26.53
C PRO A 39 3.75 0.00 25.46
N GLN A 40 2.78 -0.81 25.91
CA GLN A 40 1.86 -1.54 25.05
C GLN A 40 1.22 -0.64 23.98
N TYR A 41 0.71 0.52 24.38
CA TYR A 41 0.14 1.53 23.49
C TYR A 41 1.05 1.87 22.30
N THR A 42 2.33 2.14 22.55
CA THR A 42 3.29 2.51 21.50
C THR A 42 3.66 1.32 20.60
N ARG A 43 3.54 0.08 21.09
CA ARG A 43 3.79 -1.13 20.30
C ARG A 43 2.62 -1.39 19.35
N GLU A 44 1.40 -1.37 19.86
CA GLU A 44 0.17 -1.56 19.08
C GLU A 44 0.02 -0.48 18.00
N LEU A 45 0.25 0.79 18.35
CA LEU A 45 0.20 1.88 17.37
C LEU A 45 1.24 1.68 16.25
N ARG A 46 2.46 1.25 16.58
CA ARG A 46 3.49 0.93 15.58
C ARG A 46 3.11 -0.24 14.69
N GLU A 47 2.45 -1.25 15.24
CA GLU A 47 1.93 -2.37 14.47
C GLU A 47 0.90 -1.91 13.44
N LEU A 48 -0.06 -1.08 13.86
CA LEU A 48 -1.07 -0.50 12.96
C LEU A 48 -0.43 0.30 11.83
N TYR A 49 0.53 1.19 12.11
CA TYR A 49 1.21 1.95 11.05
C TYR A 49 2.02 1.06 10.10
N ARG A 50 2.67 0.01 10.61
CA ARG A 50 3.40 -0.95 9.77
C ARG A 50 2.44 -1.72 8.87
N TYR A 51 1.31 -2.15 9.43
CA TYR A 51 0.28 -2.84 8.66
C TYR A 51 -0.33 -1.92 7.60
N LYS A 52 -0.69 -0.68 7.96
CA LYS A 52 -1.12 0.37 7.00
C LYS A 52 -0.14 0.49 5.84
N ARG A 53 1.16 0.60 6.12
CA ARG A 53 2.20 0.70 5.07
C ARG A 53 2.21 -0.53 4.15
N LYS A 54 2.02 -1.74 4.70
CA LYS A 54 1.94 -2.97 3.91
C LYS A 54 0.72 -2.96 2.99
N VAL A 55 -0.45 -2.58 3.51
CA VAL A 55 -1.70 -2.52 2.72
C VAL A 55 -1.62 -1.44 1.63
N ILE A 56 -1.01 -0.27 1.92
CA ILE A 56 -0.72 0.74 0.89
C ILE A 56 0.14 0.14 -0.24
N GLY A 57 1.20 -0.58 0.11
CA GLY A 57 2.07 -1.25 -0.88
C GLY A 57 1.32 -2.27 -1.74
N GLN A 58 0.44 -3.06 -1.13
CA GLN A 58 -0.44 -3.99 -1.86
C GLN A 58 -1.36 -3.25 -2.83
N ARG A 59 -1.98 -2.15 -2.37
CA ARG A 59 -2.87 -1.34 -3.22
C ARG A 59 -2.12 -0.71 -4.40
N SER A 60 -0.93 -0.17 -4.16
CA SER A 60 -0.07 0.34 -5.23
C SER A 60 0.29 -0.74 -6.25
N SER A 61 0.57 -1.96 -5.79
CA SER A 61 0.82 -3.09 -6.70
C SER A 61 -0.39 -3.42 -7.57
N GLU A 62 -1.60 -3.36 -7.02
CA GLU A 62 -2.83 -3.60 -7.77
C GLU A 62 -3.17 -2.46 -8.74
N TYR A 63 -2.90 -1.20 -8.36
CA TYR A 63 -2.97 -0.09 -9.32
C TYR A 63 -2.04 -0.29 -10.51
N ASN A 64 -0.79 -0.71 -10.27
CA ASN A 64 0.14 -1.01 -11.35
C ASN A 64 -0.34 -2.18 -12.21
N ARG A 65 -0.92 -3.24 -11.60
CA ARG A 65 -1.51 -4.36 -12.34
C ARG A 65 -2.63 -3.89 -13.26
N LEU A 66 -3.56 -3.10 -12.74
CA LEU A 66 -4.67 -2.53 -13.52
C LEU A 66 -4.14 -1.69 -14.69
N GLN A 67 -3.18 -0.80 -14.43
CA GLN A 67 -2.56 0.01 -15.48
C GLN A 67 -1.91 -0.87 -16.56
N ASN A 68 -1.14 -1.89 -16.18
CA ASN A 68 -0.49 -2.79 -17.14
C ASN A 68 -1.51 -3.53 -18.03
N ILE A 69 -2.68 -3.89 -17.49
CA ILE A 69 -3.74 -4.52 -18.28
C ILE A 69 -4.29 -3.53 -19.32
N LEU A 70 -4.51 -2.27 -18.93
CA LEU A 70 -4.93 -1.22 -19.87
C LEU A 70 -3.88 -1.01 -20.98
N GLU A 71 -2.60 -0.90 -20.62
CA GLU A 71 -1.51 -0.73 -21.59
C GLU A 71 -1.41 -1.93 -22.55
N THR A 72 -1.59 -3.16 -22.05
CA THR A 72 -1.62 -4.38 -22.89
C THR A 72 -2.79 -4.35 -23.89
N ALA A 73 -3.90 -3.72 -23.53
CA ALA A 73 -5.03 -3.48 -24.42
C ALA A 73 -4.85 -2.22 -25.31
N ASN A 74 -3.67 -1.61 -25.32
CA ASN A 74 -3.35 -0.34 -25.99
C ASN A 74 -4.13 0.89 -25.45
N ILE A 75 -4.64 0.84 -24.22
CA ILE A 75 -5.31 1.96 -23.57
C ILE A 75 -4.31 2.74 -22.71
N LYS A 76 -3.98 3.97 -23.11
CA LYS A 76 -2.90 4.79 -22.56
C LYS A 76 -3.39 5.93 -21.68
N LEU A 77 -4.36 5.66 -20.81
CA LEU A 77 -4.98 6.69 -19.95
C LEU A 77 -3.97 7.47 -19.08
N SER A 78 -2.87 6.82 -18.65
CA SER A 78 -1.81 7.41 -17.83
C SER A 78 -1.09 8.58 -18.50
N THR A 79 -1.14 8.67 -19.83
CA THR A 79 -0.50 9.74 -20.61
C THR A 79 -1.30 11.05 -20.60
N VAL A 80 -2.62 10.96 -20.41
CA VAL A 80 -3.55 12.10 -20.49
C VAL A 80 -4.04 12.51 -19.11
N VAL A 81 -4.33 11.52 -18.26
CA VAL A 81 -4.94 11.67 -16.94
C VAL A 81 -3.86 11.66 -15.86
N SER A 82 -3.76 12.75 -15.09
CA SER A 82 -2.79 12.85 -13.98
C SER A 82 -3.07 11.87 -12.83
N ASP A 83 -4.35 11.52 -12.62
CA ASP A 83 -4.78 10.52 -11.65
C ASP A 83 -5.80 9.57 -12.31
N VAL A 84 -5.28 8.46 -12.84
CA VAL A 84 -6.07 7.40 -13.49
C VAL A 84 -7.07 6.75 -12.53
N PHE A 85 -6.80 6.78 -11.22
CA PHE A 85 -7.65 6.20 -10.19
C PHE A 85 -8.48 7.26 -9.45
N GLY A 86 -8.63 8.44 -10.05
CA GLY A 86 -9.58 9.47 -9.63
C GLY A 86 -11.00 9.22 -10.14
N VAL A 87 -11.92 10.14 -9.87
CA VAL A 87 -13.36 9.98 -10.19
C VAL A 87 -13.61 9.69 -11.68
N SER A 88 -12.98 10.45 -12.58
CA SER A 88 -13.17 10.26 -14.02
C SER A 88 -12.53 8.98 -14.54
N GLY A 89 -11.29 8.68 -14.12
CA GLY A 89 -10.61 7.47 -14.56
C GLY A 89 -11.32 6.20 -14.07
N TRP A 90 -11.82 6.18 -12.83
CA TRP A 90 -12.66 5.08 -12.36
C TRP A 90 -13.98 4.94 -13.11
N SER A 91 -14.60 6.06 -13.51
CA SER A 91 -15.84 6.02 -14.30
C SER A 91 -15.57 5.37 -15.66
N MET A 92 -14.47 5.75 -16.33
CA MET A 92 -14.04 5.15 -17.60
C MET A 92 -13.67 3.68 -17.45
N ILE A 93 -12.85 3.32 -16.45
CA ILE A 93 -12.46 1.93 -16.17
C ILE A 93 -13.69 1.08 -15.86
N THR A 94 -14.67 1.63 -15.13
CA THR A 94 -15.91 0.91 -14.81
C THR A 94 -16.75 0.65 -16.05
N ALA A 95 -16.94 1.67 -16.91
CA ALA A 95 -17.64 1.49 -18.18
C ALA A 95 -16.93 0.47 -19.09
N ILE A 96 -15.59 0.51 -19.16
CA ILE A 96 -14.77 -0.49 -19.84
C ILE A 96 -15.05 -1.92 -19.33
N ILE A 97 -15.08 -2.11 -18.01
CA ILE A 97 -15.36 -3.40 -17.38
C ILE A 97 -16.77 -3.87 -17.72
N GLU A 98 -17.73 -2.95 -17.77
CA GLU A 98 -19.14 -3.21 -18.12
C GLU A 98 -19.36 -3.48 -19.61
N GLY A 99 -18.33 -3.30 -20.44
CA GLY A 99 -18.34 -3.67 -21.86
C GLY A 99 -18.35 -2.49 -22.82
N GLU A 100 -18.28 -1.25 -22.33
CA GLU A 100 -18.15 -0.08 -23.19
C GLU A 100 -16.77 -0.05 -23.86
N GLN A 101 -16.77 0.18 -25.17
CA GLN A 101 -15.57 0.19 -26.01
C GLN A 101 -15.46 1.45 -26.85
N ASP A 102 -16.53 2.24 -27.00
CA ASP A 102 -16.50 3.48 -27.77
C ASP A 102 -15.65 4.54 -27.05
N PRO A 103 -14.49 4.94 -27.60
CA PRO A 103 -13.64 5.97 -27.00
C PRO A 103 -14.36 7.31 -26.81
N MET A 104 -15.35 7.63 -27.65
CA MET A 104 -16.14 8.85 -27.53
C MET A 104 -17.04 8.82 -26.30
N ILE A 105 -17.72 7.69 -26.05
CA ILE A 105 -18.57 7.51 -24.87
C ILE A 105 -17.71 7.55 -23.61
N LEU A 106 -16.58 6.84 -23.61
CA LEU A 106 -15.65 6.81 -22.49
C LEU A 106 -15.08 8.21 -22.19
N ALA A 107 -14.63 8.95 -23.21
CA ALA A 107 -14.11 10.31 -23.04
C ALA A 107 -15.17 11.30 -22.53
N ASN A 108 -16.47 11.07 -22.81
CA ASN A 108 -17.56 11.88 -22.26
C ASN A 108 -17.73 11.74 -20.74
N LEU A 109 -17.18 10.69 -20.13
CA LEU A 109 -17.18 10.50 -18.67
C LEU A 109 -16.17 11.41 -17.96
N ALA A 110 -15.35 12.16 -18.70
CA ALA A 110 -14.43 13.13 -18.16
C ALA A 110 -15.16 14.25 -17.39
N LYS A 111 -14.65 14.58 -16.20
CA LYS A 111 -15.18 15.63 -15.32
C LYS A 111 -14.12 16.71 -15.07
N GLY A 112 -14.60 17.90 -14.67
CA GLY A 112 -13.73 19.03 -14.35
C GLY A 112 -12.80 19.42 -15.50
N ARG A 113 -11.52 19.67 -15.19
CA ARG A 113 -10.50 20.08 -16.17
C ARG A 113 -10.21 19.03 -17.24
N LEU A 114 -10.51 17.76 -16.98
CA LEU A 114 -10.24 16.68 -17.92
C LEU A 114 -11.13 16.77 -19.18
N LYS A 115 -12.28 17.47 -19.10
CA LYS A 115 -13.14 17.73 -20.26
C LYS A 115 -12.42 18.49 -21.38
N ILE A 116 -11.44 19.32 -21.04
CA ILE A 116 -10.66 20.09 -22.01
C ILE A 116 -9.81 19.15 -22.87
N LYS A 117 -9.35 18.03 -22.29
CA LYS A 117 -8.51 17.02 -22.94
C LYS A 117 -9.30 15.92 -23.66
N LYS A 118 -10.56 16.18 -24.02
CA LYS A 118 -11.44 15.14 -24.58
C LYS A 118 -10.86 14.49 -25.84
N GLN A 119 -10.24 15.27 -26.73
CA GLN A 119 -9.61 14.75 -27.95
C GLN A 119 -8.40 13.85 -27.64
N GLU A 120 -7.55 14.26 -26.70
CA GLU A 120 -6.43 13.42 -26.22
C GLU A 120 -6.93 12.13 -25.58
N LEU A 121 -8.04 12.20 -24.82
CA LEU A 121 -8.66 11.03 -24.21
C LEU A 121 -9.17 10.02 -25.23
N ILE A 122 -9.84 10.49 -26.29
CA ILE A 122 -10.34 9.62 -27.36
C ILE A 122 -9.17 8.80 -27.92
N LEU A 123 -8.07 9.48 -28.29
CA LEU A 123 -6.86 8.83 -28.80
C LEU A 123 -6.23 7.87 -27.78
N ALA A 124 -6.23 8.22 -26.49
CA ALA A 124 -5.68 7.37 -25.44
C ALA A 124 -6.58 6.17 -25.09
N LEU A 125 -7.86 6.22 -25.42
CA LEU A 125 -8.86 5.18 -25.17
C LEU A 125 -9.06 4.25 -26.38
N GLU A 126 -8.45 4.55 -27.52
CA GLU A 126 -8.40 3.67 -28.69
C GLU A 126 -7.56 2.42 -28.39
N GLY A 127 -8.25 1.32 -28.10
CA GLY A 127 -7.62 0.05 -27.74
C GLY A 127 -8.51 -1.16 -27.99
N HIS A 128 -7.91 -2.34 -27.83
CA HIS A 128 -8.57 -3.63 -28.08
C HIS A 128 -8.74 -4.40 -26.76
N LEU A 129 -9.91 -4.24 -26.14
CA LEU A 129 -10.28 -4.95 -24.93
C LEU A 129 -11.04 -6.23 -25.27
N ASN A 130 -10.45 -7.39 -24.94
CA ASN A 130 -11.15 -8.66 -24.98
C ASN A 130 -11.82 -8.95 -23.62
N GLU A 131 -12.59 -10.04 -23.57
CA GLU A 131 -13.27 -10.49 -22.36
C GLU A 131 -12.28 -10.81 -21.23
N HIS A 132 -11.12 -11.36 -21.56
CA HIS A 132 -10.07 -11.67 -20.59
C HIS A 132 -9.53 -10.40 -19.89
N HIS A 133 -9.28 -9.33 -20.64
CA HIS A 133 -8.86 -8.04 -20.07
C HIS A 133 -9.93 -7.49 -19.12
N ARG A 134 -11.21 -7.51 -19.52
CA ARG A 134 -12.31 -7.06 -18.66
C ARG A 134 -12.41 -7.87 -17.37
N PHE A 135 -12.26 -9.19 -17.46
CA PHE A 135 -12.24 -10.06 -16.28
C PHE A 135 -11.07 -9.73 -15.34
N MET A 136 -9.87 -9.55 -15.88
CA MET A 136 -8.70 -9.20 -15.05
C MET A 136 -8.83 -7.81 -14.41
N LEU A 137 -9.38 -6.83 -15.14
CA LEU A 137 -9.68 -5.50 -14.62
C LEU A 137 -10.72 -5.55 -13.49
N SER A 138 -11.77 -6.36 -13.62
CA SER A 138 -12.82 -6.49 -12.60
C SER A 138 -12.29 -7.11 -11.30
N LEU A 139 -11.43 -8.13 -11.39
CA LEU A 139 -10.74 -8.71 -10.24
C LEU A 139 -9.84 -7.68 -9.55
N SER A 140 -8.99 -6.97 -10.31
CA SER A 140 -8.10 -5.97 -9.72
C SER A 140 -8.88 -4.82 -9.08
N LYS A 141 -9.95 -4.33 -9.72
CA LYS A 141 -10.87 -3.35 -9.14
C LYS A 141 -11.45 -3.84 -7.81
N THR A 142 -11.89 -5.09 -7.74
CA THR A 142 -12.44 -5.69 -6.51
C THR A 142 -11.40 -5.69 -5.38
N VAL A 143 -10.19 -6.14 -5.66
CA VAL A 143 -9.10 -6.16 -4.66
C VAL A 143 -8.75 -4.75 -4.20
N ILE A 144 -8.67 -3.78 -5.11
CA ILE A 144 -8.42 -2.37 -4.75
C ILE A 144 -9.49 -1.83 -3.80
N LEU A 145 -10.77 -2.11 -4.07
CA LEU A 145 -11.87 -1.67 -3.20
C LEU A 145 -11.77 -2.30 -1.80
N GLN A 146 -11.46 -3.59 -1.71
CA GLN A 146 -11.23 -4.27 -0.44
C GLN A 146 -10.03 -3.68 0.33
N LEU A 147 -8.93 -3.39 -0.36
CA LEU A 147 -7.75 -2.76 0.25
C LEU A 147 -8.04 -1.33 0.73
N ASN A 148 -8.89 -0.59 0.01
CA ASN A 148 -9.33 0.74 0.44
C ASN A 148 -10.18 0.67 1.72
N ASP A 149 -11.11 -0.28 1.79
CA ASP A 149 -11.91 -0.51 3.01
C ASP A 149 -11.03 -0.88 4.20
N LEU A 150 -10.10 -1.83 4.00
CA LEU A 150 -9.13 -2.23 5.03
C LEU A 150 -8.29 -1.05 5.51
N LEU A 151 -7.83 -0.17 4.61
CA LEU A 151 -7.12 1.06 5.00
C LEU A 151 -7.99 1.97 5.84
N GLY A 152 -9.28 2.13 5.49
CA GLY A 152 -10.24 2.89 6.29
C GLY A 152 -10.42 2.33 7.70
N GLN A 153 -10.51 1.01 7.85
CA GLN A 153 -10.59 0.36 9.16
C GLN A 153 -9.33 0.60 10.01
N VAL A 154 -8.15 0.47 9.40
CA VAL A 154 -6.86 0.72 10.08
C VAL A 154 -6.74 2.18 10.50
N ASP A 155 -7.15 3.12 9.64
CA ASP A 155 -7.10 4.55 9.93
C ASP A 155 -8.05 4.94 11.07
N ASN A 156 -9.28 4.41 11.05
CA ASN A 156 -10.22 4.59 12.16
C ASN A 156 -9.63 4.06 13.47
N ARG A 157 -8.95 2.90 13.44
CA ARG A 157 -8.33 2.34 14.63
C ARG A 157 -7.17 3.22 15.12
N ILE A 158 -6.30 3.68 14.23
CA ILE A 158 -5.21 4.61 14.57
C ILE A 158 -5.76 5.88 15.23
N ASP A 159 -6.82 6.47 14.68
CA ASP A 159 -7.45 7.68 15.23
C ASP A 159 -8.01 7.44 16.64
N GLN A 160 -8.59 6.27 16.92
CA GLN A 160 -9.03 5.89 18.26
C GLN A 160 -7.86 5.84 19.26
N TYR A 161 -6.73 5.25 18.86
CA TYR A 161 -5.52 5.24 19.69
C TYR A 161 -5.05 6.67 19.98
N LEU A 162 -4.92 7.51 18.95
CA LEU A 162 -4.45 8.89 19.07
C LEU A 162 -5.37 9.75 19.97
N LYS A 163 -6.70 9.57 19.89
CA LYS A 163 -7.66 10.25 20.77
C LYS A 163 -7.51 9.81 22.23
N ASN A 164 -7.31 8.52 22.48
CA ASN A 164 -7.18 7.97 23.83
C ASN A 164 -5.82 8.32 24.46
N GLY A 165 -4.75 8.38 23.67
CA GLY A 165 -3.42 8.76 24.13
C GLY A 165 -3.27 10.23 24.52
N ARG A 166 -4.14 11.12 24.02
CA ARG A 166 -4.19 12.55 24.39
C ARG A 166 -4.99 12.83 25.67
N LYS A 167 -5.75 11.85 26.18
CA LYS A 167 -6.58 11.97 27.39
C LYS A 167 -5.87 11.47 28.66
N LYS A 168 -4.62 11.01 28.55
CA LYS A 168 -3.73 10.66 29.66
C LYS A 168 -2.59 11.65 29.71
#